data_AF-A0A1B6FS53-F1
#
_entry.id   AF-A0A1B6FS53-F1
#
_cell.length_a   1.000
_cell.length_b   1.000
_cell.length_c   1.000
_cell.angle_alpha   90.00
_cell.angle_beta   90.00
_cell.angle_gamma   90.00
#
_symmetry.space_group_name_H-M   'P 1'
#
loop_
_entity.id
_entity.type
_entity.pdbx_description
1 polymer ?
#
loop_
_entity_poly.entity_id
_entity_poly.type
_entity_poly.pdbx_seq_one_letter_code
_entity_poly.pdbx_strand_id
1 'polypeptide(L)'
;MQFFLIFAALLYGYAHGELYRGKHLGKLNSYHHQVSGDVYAVDEFTLLLTEFNYDGNGPDTFFWAGASNRPGPQGFIVPDEHSKTNVLDRYFNKDFTLTLPDRKKITDIKWFAVYDLFTQSAFGDVYIPEEFEPPAVQTISSFSKKSHGVSSGALKVLDAKTLLIPEFT
;
A
#
# COMPACT_ATOMS: atom_id res chain seq x y z
N MET A 1 32.99 44.32 -28.71
CA MET A 1 33.28 43.43 -27.56
C MET A 1 31.95 43.24 -26.82
N GLN A 2 31.12 42.31 -27.27
CA GLN A 2 31.00 40.90 -26.81
C GLN A 2 30.44 40.78 -25.38
N PHE A 3 29.19 40.30 -25.33
CA PHE A 3 28.33 39.92 -24.21
C PHE A 3 28.93 38.87 -23.27
N PHE A 4 28.52 38.85 -21.99
CA PHE A 4 28.23 37.64 -21.19
C PHE A 4 27.26 38.04 -20.05
N LEU A 5 25.95 37.81 -20.19
CA LEU A 5 25.16 36.60 -19.84
C LEU A 5 25.00 36.38 -18.33
N ILE A 6 23.82 36.80 -17.85
CA ILE A 6 23.20 36.36 -16.59
C ILE A 6 22.96 34.85 -16.71
N PHE A 7 23.63 34.05 -15.90
CA PHE A 7 23.29 32.64 -15.72
C PHE A 7 22.07 32.56 -14.80
N ALA A 8 20.87 32.65 -15.38
CA ALA A 8 19.67 32.14 -14.75
C ALA A 8 19.79 30.61 -14.77
N ALA A 9 20.28 30.03 -13.67
CA ALA A 9 20.16 28.60 -13.45
C ALA A 9 18.66 28.29 -13.30
N LEU A 10 18.07 27.81 -14.39
CA LEU A 10 16.81 27.07 -14.39
C LEU A 10 16.94 25.98 -13.32
N LEU A 11 16.35 26.22 -12.15
CA LEU A 11 15.94 25.17 -11.24
C LEU A 11 14.90 24.37 -12.02
N TYR A 12 15.38 23.36 -12.75
CA TYR A 12 14.58 22.22 -13.17
C TYR A 12 13.93 21.70 -11.89
N GLY A 13 12.68 22.08 -11.66
CA GLY A 13 11.81 21.37 -10.76
C GLY A 13 11.68 19.96 -11.30
N TYR A 14 12.57 19.07 -10.86
CA TYR A 14 12.25 17.65 -10.83
C TYR A 14 11.08 17.55 -9.86
N ALA A 15 9.87 17.65 -10.41
CA ALA A 15 8.71 17.06 -9.77
C ALA A 15 9.04 15.57 -9.69
N HIS A 16 9.64 15.15 -8.56
CA HIS A 16 9.58 13.77 -8.12
C HIS A 16 8.09 13.46 -8.05
N GLY A 17 7.56 12.81 -9.09
CA GLY A 17 6.26 12.18 -9.01
C GLY A 17 6.39 11.15 -7.91
N GLU A 18 5.89 11.45 -6.71
CA GLU A 18 5.76 10.42 -5.69
C GLU A 18 4.88 9.33 -6.28
N LEU A 19 5.42 8.10 -6.31
CA LEU A 19 4.68 6.91 -6.71
C LEU A 19 3.38 6.90 -5.90
N TYR A 20 2.23 6.75 -6.54
CA TYR A 20 0.96 6.65 -5.82
C TYR A 20 1.01 5.42 -4.90
N ARG A 21 1.03 5.66 -3.58
CA ARG A 21 1.12 4.64 -2.53
C ARG A 21 -0.25 4.16 -2.03
N GLY A 22 -1.34 4.77 -2.51
CA GLY A 22 -2.66 4.59 -1.93
C GLY A 22 -2.99 5.61 -0.84
N LYS A 23 -4.06 5.36 -0.09
CA LYS A 23 -4.48 6.19 1.04
C LYS A 23 -3.76 5.74 2.31
N HIS A 24 -3.08 6.65 2.99
CA HIS A 24 -2.37 6.36 4.23
C HIS A 24 -3.37 5.93 5.32
N LEU A 25 -3.13 4.77 5.92
CA LEU A 25 -3.88 4.26 7.07
C LEU A 25 -3.24 4.70 8.38
N GLY A 26 -1.90 4.71 8.42
CA GLY A 26 -1.15 5.16 9.57
C GLY A 26 0.18 4.44 9.69
N LYS A 27 0.92 4.81 10.73
CA LYS A 27 2.16 4.15 11.14
C LYS A 27 1.84 2.97 12.05
N LEU A 28 2.59 1.89 11.93
CA LEU A 28 2.52 0.76 12.87
C LEU A 28 2.90 1.23 14.28
N ASN A 29 2.01 0.98 15.24
CA ASN A 29 2.34 1.06 16.65
C ASN A 29 3.33 -0.04 16.99
N SER A 30 4.54 0.31 17.41
CA SER A 30 5.59 -0.65 17.74
C SER A 30 5.53 -1.05 19.20
N TYR A 31 5.53 -2.36 19.49
CA TYR A 31 5.57 -2.90 20.85
C TYR A 31 6.81 -3.76 21.09
N HIS A 32 7.12 -4.66 20.17
CA HIS A 32 8.24 -5.60 20.29
C HIS A 32 8.86 -5.90 18.91
N HIS A 33 10.00 -6.59 18.90
CA HIS A 33 10.61 -7.16 17.69
C HIS A 33 10.90 -6.17 16.56
N GLN A 34 11.12 -4.90 16.90
CA GLN A 34 11.46 -3.82 15.96
C GLN A 34 10.42 -3.62 14.85
N VAL A 35 9.16 -4.02 15.10
CA VAL A 35 8.07 -3.83 14.14
C VAL A 35 7.85 -2.34 13.91
N SER A 36 8.06 -1.89 12.68
CA SER A 36 7.86 -0.50 12.29
C SER A 36 7.56 -0.43 10.79
N GLY A 37 7.06 0.72 10.35
CA GLY A 37 6.70 0.99 8.96
C GLY A 37 5.39 1.76 8.87
N ASP A 38 5.10 2.26 7.68
CA ASP A 38 3.84 2.92 7.32
C ASP A 38 2.96 1.97 6.53
N VAL A 39 1.64 2.09 6.73
CA VAL A 39 0.64 1.27 6.06
C VAL A 39 -0.29 2.16 5.24
N TYR A 40 -0.53 1.74 4.01
CA TYR A 40 -1.44 2.38 3.06
C TYR A 40 -2.43 1.36 2.53
N ALA A 41 -3.65 1.79 2.21
CA ALA A 41 -4.57 1.02 1.38
C ALA A 41 -4.38 1.42 -0.08
N VAL A 42 -3.94 0.47 -0.91
CA VAL A 42 -3.76 0.69 -2.35
C VAL A 42 -5.11 0.62 -3.07
N ASP A 43 -5.93 -0.36 -2.69
CA ASP A 43 -7.29 -0.57 -3.19
C ASP A 43 -8.17 -1.18 -2.08
N GLU A 44 -9.33 -1.75 -2.43
CA GLU A 44 -10.26 -2.37 -1.47
C GLU A 44 -9.71 -3.63 -0.77
N PHE A 45 -8.67 -4.27 -1.30
CA PHE A 45 -8.17 -5.59 -0.88
C PHE A 45 -6.68 -5.60 -0.53
N THR A 46 -5.94 -4.56 -0.92
CA THR A 46 -4.48 -4.56 -0.93
C THR A 46 -3.92 -3.48 0.00
N LEU A 47 -3.08 -3.91 0.94
CA LEU A 47 -2.28 -3.04 1.80
C LEU A 47 -0.88 -2.88 1.19
N LEU A 48 -0.30 -1.70 1.30
CA LEU A 48 1.11 -1.43 1.05
C LEU A 48 1.78 -1.11 2.38
N LEU A 49 2.84 -1.84 2.69
CA LEU A 49 3.75 -1.52 3.79
C LEU A 49 4.99 -0.86 3.20
N THR A 50 5.43 0.24 3.81
CA THR A 50 6.67 0.93 3.44
C THR A 50 7.59 1.08 4.63
N GLU A 51 8.89 1.01 4.36
CA GLU A 51 9.95 1.09 5.37
C GLU A 51 9.75 0.05 6.48
N PHE A 52 9.22 -1.12 6.12
CA PHE A 52 8.84 -2.14 7.07
C PHE A 52 10.07 -2.84 7.65
N ASN A 53 10.09 -2.98 8.98
CA ASN A 53 11.11 -3.71 9.70
C ASN A 53 10.46 -4.71 10.66
N TYR A 54 11.11 -5.87 10.82
CA TYR A 54 10.79 -6.88 11.83
C TYR A 54 12.05 -7.73 12.04
N ASP A 55 12.42 -7.99 13.30
CA ASP A 55 13.72 -8.61 13.61
C ASP A 55 13.81 -10.12 13.31
N GLY A 56 12.67 -10.79 13.10
CA GLY A 56 12.61 -12.23 12.78
C GLY A 56 12.73 -13.16 13.99
N ASN A 57 12.68 -12.64 15.22
CA ASN A 57 12.91 -13.45 16.43
C ASN A 57 11.63 -14.02 17.07
N GLY A 58 10.47 -13.80 16.45
CA GLY A 58 9.21 -14.34 16.94
C GLY A 58 9.03 -15.81 16.57
N PRO A 59 8.59 -16.68 17.50
CA PRO A 59 8.52 -18.12 17.27
C PRO A 59 7.40 -18.56 16.31
N ASP A 60 6.27 -17.85 16.30
CA ASP A 60 5.08 -18.21 15.51
C ASP A 60 4.35 -16.94 15.06
N THR A 61 5.09 -16.07 14.37
CA THR A 61 4.67 -14.72 13.98
C THR A 61 4.16 -14.65 12.55
N PHE A 62 3.04 -13.96 12.35
CA PHE A 62 2.34 -13.81 11.07
C PHE A 62 1.90 -12.37 10.84
N PHE A 63 1.63 -12.03 9.57
CA PHE A 63 0.73 -10.94 9.27
C PHE A 63 -0.69 -11.37 9.61
N TRP A 64 -1.40 -10.52 10.35
CA TRP A 64 -2.64 -10.89 11.01
C TRP A 64 -3.64 -9.74 10.89
N ALA A 65 -4.92 -10.06 10.74
CA ALA A 65 -5.97 -9.06 10.69
C ALA A 65 -7.25 -9.57 11.34
N GLY A 66 -8.15 -8.67 11.74
CA GLY A 66 -9.41 -9.07 12.34
C GLY A 66 -10.42 -7.94 12.52
N ALA A 67 -11.66 -8.33 12.79
CA ALA A 67 -12.81 -7.43 12.93
C ALA A 67 -13.16 -7.09 14.39
N SER A 68 -12.45 -7.67 15.35
CA SER A 68 -12.61 -7.37 16.78
C SER A 68 -12.12 -5.97 17.12
N ASN A 69 -12.50 -5.45 18.29
CA ASN A 69 -12.08 -4.12 18.74
C ASN A 69 -10.57 -4.01 19.05
N ARG A 70 -9.85 -5.13 19.21
CA ARG A 70 -8.40 -5.17 19.44
C ARG A 70 -7.78 -6.41 18.77
N PRO A 71 -6.48 -6.37 18.40
CA PRO A 71 -5.70 -7.53 17.99
C PRO A 71 -5.81 -8.67 19.00
N GLY A 72 -6.02 -9.88 18.49
CA GLY A 72 -6.19 -11.07 19.31
C GLY A 72 -6.29 -12.36 18.49
N PRO A 73 -6.45 -13.51 19.17
CA PRO A 73 -6.38 -14.83 18.55
C PRO A 73 -7.53 -15.11 17.56
N GLN A 74 -8.63 -14.36 17.65
CA GLN A 74 -9.79 -14.45 16.74
C GLN A 74 -9.57 -13.83 15.35
N GLY A 75 -8.38 -13.32 15.05
CA GLY A 75 -8.05 -12.83 13.72
C GLY A 75 -7.79 -13.95 12.71
N PHE A 76 -7.23 -13.59 11.56
CA PHE A 76 -6.86 -14.50 10.50
C PHE A 76 -5.51 -14.11 9.88
N ILE A 77 -4.83 -15.10 9.29
CA ILE A 77 -3.56 -14.91 8.59
C ILE A 77 -3.79 -14.08 7.33
N VAL A 78 -2.99 -13.04 7.14
CA VAL A 78 -2.80 -12.37 5.86
C VAL A 78 -1.57 -12.98 5.20
N PRO A 79 -1.65 -13.50 3.96
CA PRO A 79 -0.48 -14.02 3.25
C PRO A 79 0.60 -12.96 3.07
N ASP A 80 1.87 -13.38 3.04
CA ASP A 80 3.01 -12.52 2.75
C ASP A 80 3.04 -12.04 1.27
N GLU A 81 4.05 -11.25 0.89
CA GLU A 81 4.23 -10.74 -0.47
C GLU A 81 4.44 -11.83 -1.52
N HIS A 82 4.77 -13.04 -1.08
CA HIS A 82 4.93 -14.24 -1.89
C HIS A 82 3.71 -15.16 -1.83
N SER A 83 2.58 -14.69 -1.27
CA SER A 83 1.34 -15.43 -1.06
C SER A 83 1.49 -16.67 -0.18
N LYS A 84 2.44 -16.66 0.75
CA LYS A 84 2.65 -17.74 1.72
C LYS A 84 2.04 -17.38 3.07
N THR A 85 1.67 -18.41 3.82
CA THR A 85 1.11 -18.31 5.17
C THR A 85 2.02 -18.98 6.20
N ASN A 86 3.33 -18.90 5.98
CA ASN A 86 4.34 -19.44 6.88
C ASN A 86 4.70 -18.41 7.96
N VAL A 87 5.42 -18.85 8.98
CA VAL A 87 6.04 -17.95 9.97
C VAL A 87 6.91 -16.92 9.25
N LEU A 88 6.82 -15.67 9.66
CA LEU A 88 7.53 -14.56 9.03
C LEU A 88 9.04 -14.66 9.25
N ASP A 89 9.79 -14.47 8.16
CA ASP A 89 11.22 -14.21 8.21
C ASP A 89 11.50 -12.75 8.63
N ARG A 90 12.78 -12.42 8.78
CA ARG A 90 13.24 -11.05 9.08
C ARG A 90 12.94 -10.10 7.91
N TYR A 91 12.48 -8.90 8.24
CA TYR A 91 12.33 -7.78 7.30
C TYR A 91 13.26 -6.62 7.68
N PHE A 92 13.89 -6.00 6.68
CA PHE A 92 14.78 -4.86 6.87
C PHE A 92 14.50 -3.80 5.81
N ASN A 93 13.88 -2.70 6.25
CA ASN A 93 13.49 -1.54 5.45
C ASN A 93 12.88 -1.92 4.09
N LYS A 94 11.81 -2.72 4.14
CA LYS A 94 11.18 -3.33 2.96
C LYS A 94 9.88 -2.61 2.60
N ASP A 95 9.67 -2.44 1.30
CA ASP A 95 8.40 -1.97 0.72
C ASP A 95 7.75 -3.13 -0.04
N PHE A 96 6.52 -3.48 0.29
CA PHE A 96 5.80 -4.59 -0.33
C PHE A 96 4.29 -4.48 -0.12
N THR A 97 3.53 -5.19 -0.96
CA THR A 97 2.07 -5.25 -0.87
C THR A 97 1.60 -6.58 -0.32
N LEU A 98 0.55 -6.53 0.50
CA LEU A 98 -0.18 -7.68 1.01
C LEU A 98 -1.62 -7.64 0.52
N THR A 99 -2.13 -8.75 0.03
CA THR A 99 -3.52 -8.87 -0.40
C THR A 99 -4.31 -9.67 0.65
N LEU A 100 -5.43 -9.12 1.09
CA LEU A 100 -6.30 -9.80 2.04
C LEU A 100 -6.87 -11.10 1.42
N PRO A 101 -6.89 -12.22 2.17
CA PRO A 101 -7.33 -13.51 1.67
C PRO A 101 -8.85 -13.56 1.46
N ASP A 102 -9.30 -14.56 0.70
CA ASP A 102 -10.72 -14.86 0.45
C ASP A 102 -11.55 -13.68 -0.06
N ARG A 103 -10.93 -12.70 -0.72
CA ARG A 103 -11.59 -11.45 -1.15
C ARG A 103 -12.20 -10.64 -0.01
N LYS A 104 -11.67 -10.75 1.21
CA LYS A 104 -12.01 -9.86 2.32
C LYS A 104 -11.56 -8.45 1.98
N LYS A 105 -12.40 -7.46 2.29
CA LYS A 105 -12.07 -6.05 2.07
C LYS A 105 -11.33 -5.49 3.28
N ILE A 106 -10.56 -4.43 3.06
CA ILE A 106 -9.95 -3.64 4.13
C ILE A 106 -11.03 -3.07 5.06
N THR A 107 -12.22 -2.77 4.53
CA THR A 107 -13.37 -2.32 5.33
C THR A 107 -13.96 -3.41 6.24
N ASP A 108 -13.61 -4.69 6.02
CA ASP A 108 -14.13 -5.81 6.83
C ASP A 108 -13.29 -6.05 8.09
N ILE A 109 -12.13 -5.40 8.19
CA ILE A 109 -11.20 -5.52 9.32
C ILE A 109 -11.08 -4.20 10.07
N LYS A 110 -10.92 -4.27 11.39
CA LYS A 110 -10.71 -3.11 12.26
C LYS A 110 -9.23 -2.81 12.51
N TRP A 111 -8.37 -3.79 12.29
CA TRP A 111 -6.94 -3.67 12.51
C TRP A 111 -6.16 -4.67 11.64
N PHE A 112 -4.91 -4.29 11.37
CA PHE A 112 -3.86 -5.13 10.80
C PHE A 112 -2.69 -5.14 11.78
N ALA A 113 -2.04 -6.29 11.96
CA ALA A 113 -0.98 -6.47 12.93
C ALA A 113 0.09 -7.47 12.47
N VAL A 114 1.29 -7.32 13.05
CA VAL A 114 2.27 -8.39 13.16
C VAL A 114 1.99 -9.08 14.48
N TYR A 115 1.53 -10.33 14.44
CA TYR A 115 1.00 -11.02 15.61
C TYR A 115 1.66 -12.38 15.80
N ASP A 116 2.04 -12.70 17.03
CA ASP A 116 2.62 -13.97 17.39
C ASP A 116 1.58 -14.87 18.08
N LEU A 117 1.28 -16.01 17.46
CA LEU A 117 0.25 -16.94 17.95
C LEU A 117 0.70 -17.71 19.19
N PHE A 118 2.00 -17.93 19.36
CA PHE A 118 2.54 -18.66 20.51
C PHE A 118 2.39 -17.87 21.81
N THR A 119 2.77 -16.58 21.79
CA THR A 119 2.63 -15.65 22.92
C THR A 119 1.30 -14.91 22.96
N GLN A 120 0.46 -15.07 21.93
CA GLN A 120 -0.82 -14.39 21.76
C GLN A 120 -0.73 -12.86 21.88
N SER A 121 0.32 -12.27 21.32
CA SER A 121 0.64 -10.85 21.47
C SER A 121 0.91 -10.18 20.13
N ALA A 122 0.46 -8.92 19.99
CA ALA A 122 0.80 -8.09 18.85
C ALA A 122 2.21 -7.50 19.04
N PHE A 123 3.07 -7.63 18.05
CA PHE A 123 4.38 -6.96 18.01
C PHE A 123 4.30 -5.57 17.42
N GLY A 124 3.34 -5.36 16.52
CA GLY A 124 2.86 -4.05 16.16
C GLY A 124 1.53 -4.10 15.44
N ASP A 125 0.77 -3.00 15.46
CA ASP A 125 -0.55 -2.92 14.86
C ASP A 125 -0.85 -1.55 14.23
N VAL A 126 -1.87 -1.52 13.39
CA VAL A 126 -2.52 -0.30 12.91
C VAL A 126 -4.03 -0.53 12.88
N TYR A 127 -4.79 0.47 13.32
CA TYR A 127 -6.25 0.43 13.27
C TYR A 127 -6.76 1.09 12.00
N ILE A 128 -7.82 0.52 11.46
CA ILE A 128 -8.51 1.04 10.28
C ILE A 128 -9.66 1.93 10.77
N PRO A 129 -9.73 3.20 10.34
CA PRO A 129 -10.83 4.09 10.73
C PRO A 129 -12.20 3.51 10.34
N GLU A 130 -13.23 3.70 11.18
CA GLU A 130 -14.57 3.14 10.91
C GLU A 130 -15.21 3.70 9.63
N GLU A 131 -14.90 4.96 9.29
CA GLU A 131 -15.35 5.64 8.06
C GLU A 131 -14.29 5.58 6.95
N PHE A 132 -13.45 4.54 6.94
CA PHE A 132 -12.40 4.39 5.95
C PHE A 132 -12.96 4.00 4.58
N GLU A 133 -12.91 4.93 3.64
CA GLU A 133 -13.12 4.63 2.22
C GLU A 133 -11.78 4.30 1.54
N PRO A 134 -11.56 3.04 1.10
CA PRO A 134 -10.38 2.67 0.33
C PRO A 134 -10.41 3.31 -1.07
N PRO A 135 -9.24 3.56 -1.68
CA PRO A 135 -9.20 4.00 -3.06
C PRO A 135 -9.87 2.98 -4.00
N ALA A 136 -10.85 3.42 -4.77
CA ALA A 136 -11.43 2.60 -5.82
C ALA A 136 -10.63 2.79 -7.11
N VAL A 137 -10.27 1.69 -7.79
CA VAL A 137 -9.68 1.74 -9.13
C VAL A 137 -10.72 2.34 -10.09
N GLN A 138 -10.54 3.59 -10.48
CA GLN A 138 -11.42 4.23 -11.45
C GLN A 138 -11.03 3.79 -12.86
N THR A 139 -11.86 2.94 -13.47
CA THR A 139 -11.76 2.63 -14.90
C THR A 139 -12.53 3.71 -15.66
N ILE A 140 -11.83 4.68 -16.25
CA ILE A 140 -12.49 5.64 -17.14
C ILE A 140 -12.77 4.93 -18.47
N SER A 141 -14.03 4.94 -18.89
CA SER A 141 -14.44 4.40 -20.19
C SER A 141 -13.67 5.08 -21.32
N SER A 142 -13.23 4.28 -22.30
CA SER A 142 -12.44 4.70 -23.46
C SER A 142 -12.99 5.99 -24.09
N PHE A 143 -12.10 6.88 -24.54
CA PHE A 143 -12.51 8.07 -25.31
C PHE A 143 -13.41 7.67 -26.49
N SER A 144 -14.71 7.98 -26.39
CA SER A 144 -15.63 7.82 -27.51
C SER A 144 -15.57 9.07 -28.39
N LYS A 145 -14.91 8.90 -29.54
CA LYS A 145 -14.96 9.70 -30.77
C LYS A 145 -15.56 11.11 -30.65
N LYS A 146 -14.69 12.13 -30.56
CA LYS A 146 -14.95 13.43 -31.17
C LYS A 146 -13.75 13.89 -31.99
N SER A 147 -13.83 13.63 -33.30
CA SER A 147 -13.19 14.33 -34.44
C SER A 147 -11.94 13.77 -35.15
N HIS A 148 -11.08 12.92 -34.57
CA HIS A 148 -9.82 12.51 -35.27
C HIS A 148 -9.52 11.01 -35.38
N GLY A 149 -10.49 10.11 -35.16
CA GLY A 149 -10.29 8.67 -35.39
C GLY A 149 -9.40 7.96 -34.36
N VAL A 150 -8.88 8.70 -33.36
CA VAL A 150 -8.07 8.14 -32.27
C VAL A 150 -8.92 7.26 -31.37
N SER A 151 -8.43 6.05 -31.08
CA SER A 151 -9.05 5.10 -30.15
C SER A 151 -8.04 4.59 -29.13
N SER A 152 -8.55 4.16 -27.97
CA SER A 152 -7.74 3.48 -26.95
C SER A 152 -8.56 2.36 -26.32
N GLY A 153 -7.87 1.35 -25.79
CA GLY A 153 -8.49 0.35 -24.93
C GLY A 153 -9.01 0.95 -23.61
N ALA A 154 -9.55 0.11 -22.72
CA ALA A 154 -10.00 0.57 -21.40
C ALA A 154 -8.86 1.26 -20.63
N LEU A 155 -9.11 2.49 -20.16
CA LEU A 155 -8.12 3.30 -19.45
C LEU A 155 -8.12 2.92 -17.97
N LYS A 156 -6.93 2.68 -17.42
CA LYS A 156 -6.73 2.61 -15.97
C LYS A 156 -6.21 3.96 -15.50
N VAL A 157 -6.99 4.64 -14.67
CA VAL A 157 -6.51 5.85 -13.98
C VAL A 157 -5.70 5.39 -12.79
N LEU A 158 -4.39 5.60 -12.85
CA LEU A 158 -3.47 5.29 -11.75
C LEU A 158 -3.23 6.53 -10.86
N ASP A 159 -3.45 7.75 -11.39
CA ASP A 159 -3.23 9.02 -10.71
C ASP A 159 -4.01 10.18 -11.40
N ALA A 160 -4.31 11.27 -10.68
CA ALA A 160 -4.85 12.51 -11.24
C ALA A 160 -3.87 13.25 -12.18
N LYS A 161 -2.59 12.84 -12.23
CA LYS A 161 -1.57 13.36 -13.16
C LYS A 161 -1.05 12.34 -14.18
N THR A 162 -1.41 11.06 -14.08
CA THR A 162 -0.88 10.00 -14.96
C THR A 162 -1.99 9.13 -15.52
N LEU A 163 -2.25 9.28 -16.83
CA LEU A 163 -3.19 8.46 -17.59
C LEU A 163 -2.41 7.39 -18.37
N LEU A 164 -2.64 6.12 -18.05
CA LEU A 164 -2.13 5.01 -18.85
C LEU A 164 -3.12 4.71 -19.98
N ILE A 165 -2.68 4.91 -21.22
CA ILE A 165 -3.49 4.68 -22.42
C ILE A 165 -2.92 3.48 -23.20
N PRO A 166 -3.48 2.28 -23.07
CA PRO A 166 -3.08 1.13 -23.88
C PRO A 166 -3.69 1.21 -25.29
N GLU A 167 -2.95 0.71 -26.29
CA GLU A 167 -3.37 0.60 -27.69
C GLU A 167 -3.78 1.95 -28.34
N PHE A 168 -2.96 2.99 -28.14
CA PHE A 168 -3.19 4.30 -28.76
C PHE A 168 -2.96 4.23 -30.28
N THR A 169 -4.04 4.33 -31.06
CA THR A 169 -4.00 4.33 -32.53
C THR A 169 -4.80 5.49 -33.08
#